data_AF-A0AAP8N758-F1
#
_entry.id   AF-A0AAP8N758-F1
#
_cell.length_a   1.000
_cell.length_b   1.000
_cell.length_c   1.000
_cell.angle_alpha   90.00
_cell.angle_beta   90.00
_cell.angle_gamma   90.00
#
_symmetry.space_group_name_H-M   'P 1'
#
loop_
_entity.id
_entity.type
_entity.pdbx_description
1 polymer ?
#
loop_
_entity_poly.entity_id
_entity_poly.type
_entity_poly.pdbx_seq_one_letter_code
_entity_poly.pdbx_strand_id
1 'polypeptide(L)' 'SHGSHVSGTIAANTTSNNDVYSANGVAPDVDLYGYRVLGPGGRGTSDSVLNGIDQAVKDDMDVINLSLGANINDPLY' A
#
# COMPACT_ATOMS: atom_id res chain seq x y z
N SER A 1 0.61 -12.13 1.81
CA SER A 1 -0.01 -11.22 2.81
C SER A 1 -0.77 -10.12 2.08
N HIS A 2 -1.69 -9.39 2.74
CA HIS A 2 -2.54 -8.39 2.07
C HIS A 2 -1.72 -7.27 1.37
N GLY A 3 -0.81 -6.62 2.11
CA GLY A 3 0.02 -5.53 1.55
C GLY A 3 0.83 -5.97 0.34
N SER A 4 1.55 -7.09 0.42
CA SER A 4 2.36 -7.60 -0.70
C SER A 4 1.53 -7.94 -1.94
N HIS A 5 0.31 -8.46 -1.77
CA HIS A 5 -0.58 -8.72 -2.90
C HIS A 5 -1.00 -7.42 -3.60
N VAL A 6 -1.42 -6.40 -2.82
CA VAL A 6 -1.77 -5.07 -3.35
C VAL A 6 -0.57 -4.42 -4.05
N SER A 7 0.61 -4.44 -3.42
CA SER A 7 1.86 -3.94 -4.00
C SER A 7 2.19 -4.64 -5.32
N GLY A 8 1.99 -5.95 -5.40
CA GLY A 8 2.23 -6.72 -6.63
C GLY A 8 1.29 -6.34 -7.78
N THR A 9 0.01 -6.06 -7.50
CA THR A 9 -0.93 -5.54 -8.52
C THR A 9 -0.44 -4.22 -9.12
N ILE A 10 0.23 -3.38 -8.33
CA ILE A 10 0.77 -2.10 -8.78
C ILE A 10 2.09 -2.29 -9.53
N ALA A 11 3.08 -2.91 -8.90
CA ALA A 11 4.48 -2.82 -9.35
C ALA A 11 5.22 -4.16 -9.38
N ALA A 12 4.52 -5.31 -9.44
CA ALA A 12 5.23 -6.57 -9.68
C ALA A 12 6.04 -6.47 -10.99
N ASN A 13 7.27 -6.94 -10.97
CA ASN A 13 8.15 -6.92 -12.13
C ASN A 13 8.69 -8.32 -12.38
N THR A 14 8.48 -8.81 -13.61
CA THR A 14 9.04 -10.09 -14.05
C THR A 14 10.48 -9.87 -14.49
N THR A 15 11.37 -10.67 -13.91
CA THR A 15 12.81 -10.72 -14.15
C THR A 15 13.21 -12.15 -14.48
N SER A 16 14.47 -12.36 -14.83
CA SER A 16 15.02 -13.72 -14.99
C SER A 16 14.95 -14.58 -13.72
N ASN A 17 14.74 -13.98 -12.55
CA ASN A 17 14.76 -14.67 -11.25
C ASN A 17 13.36 -15.14 -10.79
N ASN A 18 12.29 -14.76 -11.48
CA ASN A 18 10.90 -15.11 -11.14
C ASN A 18 10.05 -15.39 -12.38
N ASP A 19 10.66 -15.83 -13.47
CA ASP A 19 10.01 -16.08 -14.77
C ASP A 19 8.91 -17.18 -14.70
N VAL A 20 9.12 -18.23 -13.91
CA VAL A 20 8.15 -19.32 -13.68
C VAL A 20 6.89 -18.84 -12.93
N TYR A 21 7.02 -17.81 -12.08
CA TYR A 21 5.92 -17.21 -11.31
C TYR A 21 5.78 -15.73 -11.66
N SER A 22 5.79 -15.44 -12.97
CA SER A 22 5.75 -14.08 -13.50
C SER A 22 4.44 -13.38 -13.20
N ALA A 23 4.55 -12.13 -12.79
CA ALA A 23 3.45 -11.21 -12.65
C ALA A 23 3.98 -9.81 -12.97
N ASN A 24 3.27 -9.10 -13.83
CA ASN A 24 3.56 -7.71 -14.12
C ASN A 24 2.44 -6.86 -13.53
N GLY A 25 2.83 -5.92 -12.65
CA GLY A 25 1.94 -4.89 -12.15
C GLY A 25 1.58 -3.90 -13.25
N VAL A 26 0.61 -3.03 -12.96
CA VAL A 26 0.17 -1.97 -13.89
C VAL A 26 1.29 -0.96 -14.17
N ALA A 27 2.15 -0.69 -13.19
CA ALA A 27 3.30 0.22 -13.28
C ALA A 27 4.56 -0.42 -12.67
N PRO A 28 5.23 -1.35 -13.38
CA PRO A 28 6.38 -2.10 -12.85
C PRO A 28 7.62 -1.24 -12.52
N ASP A 29 7.74 -0.07 -13.16
CA ASP A 29 8.91 0.82 -13.05
C ASP A 29 8.70 1.98 -12.05
N VAL A 30 7.61 1.96 -11.27
CA VAL A 30 7.37 2.99 -10.23
C VAL A 30 8.21 2.72 -8.99
N ASP A 31 8.66 3.77 -8.33
CA ASP A 31 9.19 3.65 -6.97
C ASP A 31 8.03 3.41 -5.98
N LEU A 32 8.01 2.23 -5.36
CA LEU A 32 6.94 1.83 -4.45
C LEU A 32 7.39 1.86 -2.98
N TYR A 33 6.74 2.72 -2.19
CA TYR A 33 7.01 2.87 -0.76
C TYR A 33 5.93 2.19 0.09
N GLY A 34 6.34 1.59 1.21
CA GLY A 34 5.45 0.85 2.11
C GLY A 34 5.29 1.51 3.47
N TYR A 35 4.13 2.13 3.72
CA TYR A 35 3.76 2.70 5.02
C TYR A 35 2.82 1.75 5.76
N ARG A 36 3.37 0.95 6.68
CA ARG A 36 2.59 -0.08 7.38
C ARG A 36 1.72 0.51 8.49
N VAL A 37 0.41 0.62 8.22
CA VAL A 37 -0.58 1.15 9.17
C VAL A 37 -1.51 0.09 9.79
N LEU A 38 -1.47 -1.15 9.28
CA LEU A 38 -2.25 -2.28 9.78
C LEU A 38 -1.35 -3.38 10.38
N GLY A 39 -1.76 -3.85 11.56
CA GLY A 39 -1.15 -4.97 12.28
C GLY A 39 -1.64 -6.35 11.81
N PRO A 40 -1.31 -7.41 12.56
CA PRO A 40 -1.82 -8.76 12.31
C PRO A 40 -3.36 -8.78 12.22
N GLY A 41 -3.90 -9.58 11.29
CA GLY A 41 -5.34 -9.63 11.03
C GLY A 41 -5.90 -8.46 10.21
N GLY A 42 -5.05 -7.57 9.67
CA GLY A 42 -5.46 -6.49 8.79
C GLY A 42 -6.21 -5.37 9.51
N ARG A 43 -5.88 -5.12 10.79
CA ARG A 43 -6.53 -4.12 11.64
C ARG A 43 -5.55 -3.03 12.07
N GLY A 44 -6.06 -1.81 12.28
CA GLY A 44 -5.31 -0.64 12.73
C GLY A 44 -6.25 0.39 13.32
N THR A 45 -5.72 1.54 13.70
CA THR A 45 -6.49 2.68 14.22
C THR A 45 -6.52 3.80 13.18
N SER A 46 -7.47 4.74 13.31
CA SER A 46 -7.45 5.95 12.47
C SER A 46 -6.14 6.72 12.63
N ASP A 47 -5.62 6.83 13.85
CA ASP A 47 -4.32 7.47 14.14
C ASP A 47 -3.16 6.82 13.40
N SER A 48 -3.10 5.49 13.29
CA SER A 48 -2.03 4.82 12.57
C SER A 48 -2.13 5.06 11.06
N VAL A 49 -3.35 5.14 10.52
CA VAL A 49 -3.59 5.49 9.10
C VAL A 49 -3.19 6.94 8.84
N LEU A 50 -3.61 7.90 9.68
CA LEU A 50 -3.26 9.31 9.58
C LEU A 50 -1.74 9.52 9.64
N ASN A 51 -1.05 8.88 10.59
CA ASN A 51 0.41 8.94 10.66
C ASN A 51 1.10 8.40 9.39
N GLY A 52 0.55 7.37 8.77
CA GLY A 52 1.07 6.84 7.50
C GLY A 52 0.86 7.80 6.33
N ILE A 53 -0.30 8.48 6.27
CA ILE A 53 -0.59 9.52 5.28
C ILE A 53 0.34 10.72 5.49
N ASP A 54 0.48 11.20 6.73
CA ASP A 54 1.37 12.31 7.06
C ASP A 54 2.82 12.01 6.66
N GLN A 55 3.28 10.77 6.85
CA GLN A 55 4.61 10.36 6.42
C GLN A 55 4.72 10.34 4.89
N ALA A 56 3.73 9.79 4.18
CA ALA A 56 3.72 9.78 2.71
C ALA A 56 3.73 11.22 2.13
N VAL A 57 3.02 12.15 2.76
CA VAL A 57 3.05 13.57 2.38
C VAL A 57 4.42 14.19 2.63
N LYS A 58 5.06 13.91 3.78
CA LYS A 58 6.43 14.39 4.08
C LYS A 58 7.48 13.84 3.13
N ASP A 59 7.25 12.64 2.61
CA ASP A 59 8.13 12.00 1.64
C ASP A 59 7.78 12.42 0.18
N ASP A 60 6.89 13.40 0.00
CA ASP A 60 6.46 13.95 -1.30
C ASP A 60 5.90 12.88 -2.27
N MET A 61 5.16 11.89 -1.76
CA MET A 61 4.55 10.84 -2.59
C MET A 61 3.50 11.42 -3.55
N ASP A 62 3.61 11.10 -4.84
CA ASP A 62 2.68 11.57 -5.87
C ASP A 62 1.29 10.92 -5.78
N VAL A 63 1.22 9.66 -5.35
CA VAL A 63 0.00 8.85 -5.31
C VAL A 63 -0.02 7.99 -4.04
N ILE A 64 -1.16 7.98 -3.34
CA ILE A 64 -1.39 7.12 -2.17
C ILE A 64 -2.51 6.12 -2.48
N ASN A 65 -2.22 4.83 -2.34
CA ASN A 65 -3.23 3.76 -2.42
C ASN A 65 -3.61 3.27 -1.01
N LEU A 66 -4.88 3.47 -0.63
CA LEU A 66 -5.43 3.05 0.67
C LEU A 66 -6.41 1.88 0.50
N SER A 67 -5.87 0.66 0.36
CA SER A 67 -6.69 -0.56 0.32
C SER A 67 -7.17 -0.98 1.72
N LEU A 68 -8.00 -0.14 2.34
CA LEU A 68 -8.60 -0.31 3.65
C LEU A 68 -9.98 0.38 3.71
N GLY A 69 -10.73 0.18 4.79
CA GLY A 69 -12.01 0.84 4.99
C GLY A 69 -12.45 0.82 6.45
N ALA A 70 -13.45 1.64 6.76
CA ALA A 70 -14.07 1.75 8.08
C ALA A 70 -15.60 1.69 7.94
N ASN A 71 -16.28 1.19 8.99
CA ASN A 71 -17.75 1.14 9.03
C ASN A 71 -18.38 2.49 9.42
N ILE A 72 -17.59 3.39 9.99
CA ILE A 72 -18.01 4.73 10.40
C ILE A 72 -17.44 5.71 9.38
N ASN A 73 -18.30 6.58 8.84
CA ASN A 73 -17.93 7.67 7.96
C ASN A 73 -18.36 8.99 8.61
N ASP A 74 -17.47 9.54 9.44
CA ASP A 74 -17.69 10.80 10.15
C ASP A 74 -16.50 11.73 9.82
N PRO A 75 -16.74 12.84 9.11
CA PRO A 75 -15.68 13.78 8.75
C PRO A 75 -15.17 14.62 9.93
N LEU A 76 -15.78 14.50 11.12
CA LEU A 76 -15.45 15.26 12.33
C LEU A 76 -14.87 14.39 13.45
N TYR A 77 -14.64 13.10 13.18
CA TYR A 77 -14.00 12.18 14.14
C TYR A 77 -12.50 12.41 14.26
#